data_AF-A0A819EG01-F1
#
_entry.id   AF-A0A819EG01-F1
#
_cell.length_a   1.000
_cell.length_b   1.000
_cell.length_c   1.000
_cell.angle_alpha   90.00
_cell.angle_beta   90.00
_cell.angle_gamma   90.00
#
_symmetry.space_group_name_H-M   'P 1'
#
loop_
_entity.id
_entity.type
_entity.pdbx_description
1 polymer ?
#
loop_
_entity_poly.entity_id
_entity_poly.type
_entity_poly.pdbx_seq_one_letter_code
_entity_poly.pdbx_strand_id
1 'polypeptide(L)'
;MKTESTKVIVSYITPVKFDELNSEYNKTLSCPCSTISMPHKTFVSNTIKLHPVCKSIFVNQSWIEALYLLNASQYGVWDFRTTASSQSRVFRWIRE
;
A
#
# COMPACT_ATOMS: atom_id res chain seq x y z
N MET A 1 19.15 -29.35 -46.45
CA MET A 1 18.00 -28.43 -46.59
C MET A 1 18.16 -27.34 -45.54
N LYS A 2 18.30 -26.07 -45.94
CA LYS A 2 18.32 -24.94 -44.99
C LYS A 2 16.88 -24.63 -44.61
N THR A 3 16.49 -24.95 -43.39
CA THR A 3 15.19 -24.55 -42.84
C THR A 3 15.28 -23.07 -42.48
N GLU A 4 14.59 -22.23 -43.23
CA GLU A 4 14.56 -20.79 -43.02
C GLU A 4 13.54 -20.47 -41.91
N SER A 5 14.03 -20.09 -40.73
CA SER A 5 13.19 -19.75 -39.58
C SER A 5 12.73 -18.30 -39.70
N THR A 6 11.41 -18.09 -39.80
CA THR A 6 10.80 -16.76 -39.88
C THR A 6 10.54 -16.20 -38.48
N LYS A 7 11.09 -15.02 -38.18
CA LYS A 7 10.89 -14.34 -36.89
C LYS A 7 9.61 -13.51 -36.92
N VAL A 8 8.65 -13.84 -36.06
CA VAL A 8 7.40 -13.08 -35.88
C VAL A 8 7.49 -12.25 -34.60
N ILE A 9 7.12 -10.97 -34.67
CA ILE A 9 7.10 -10.05 -33.52
C ILE A 9 5.64 -9.74 -33.19
N VAL A 10 5.23 -10.02 -31.95
CA VAL A 10 3.89 -9.71 -31.44
C VAL A 10 4.01 -8.54 -30.47
N SER A 11 3.41 -7.39 -30.81
CA SER A 11 3.32 -6.24 -29.92
C SER A 11 2.04 -6.31 -29.08
N TYR A 12 2.08 -5.81 -27.83
CA TYR A 12 0.95 -5.75 -26.90
C TYR A 12 0.25 -7.10 -26.67
N ILE A 13 0.97 -8.02 -26.02
CA ILE A 13 0.45 -9.35 -25.69
C ILE A 13 -0.40 -9.33 -24.41
N THR A 14 -1.53 -10.03 -24.41
CA THR A 14 -2.32 -10.27 -23.19
C THR A 14 -1.74 -11.46 -22.41
N PRO A 15 -1.97 -11.56 -21.10
CA PRO A 15 -1.48 -12.70 -20.31
C PRO A 15 -1.95 -14.06 -20.87
N VAL A 16 -3.23 -14.17 -21.26
CA VAL A 16 -3.80 -15.38 -21.86
C VAL A 16 -3.09 -15.77 -23.16
N LYS A 17 -2.84 -14.79 -24.04
CA LYS A 17 -2.18 -15.08 -25.32
C LYS A 17 -0.72 -15.44 -25.14
N PHE A 18 -0.07 -14.88 -24.12
CA PHE A 18 1.28 -15.25 -23.73
C PHE A 18 1.33 -16.71 -23.25
N ASP A 19 0.38 -17.13 -22.42
CA ASP A 19 0.34 -18.51 -21.92
C ASP A 19 0.14 -19.53 -23.05
N GLU A 20 -0.76 -19.23 -24.01
CA GLU A 20 -0.96 -20.05 -25.22
C GLU A 20 0.34 -20.20 -26.02
N LEU A 21 0.98 -19.08 -26.35
CA LEU A 21 2.21 -19.07 -27.15
C LEU A 21 3.39 -19.70 -26.40
N ASN A 22 3.44 -19.55 -25.09
CA ASN A 22 4.43 -20.19 -24.25
C ASN A 22 4.22 -21.70 -24.19
N SER A 23 2.97 -22.18 -24.18
CA SER A 23 2.69 -23.61 -24.25
C SER A 23 3.14 -24.25 -25.57
N GLU A 24 2.98 -23.54 -26.69
CA GLU A 24 3.26 -24.09 -28.03
C GLU A 24 4.71 -23.86 -28.48
N TYR A 25 5.31 -22.73 -28.11
CA TYR A 25 6.61 -22.27 -28.64
C TYR A 25 7.66 -22.03 -27.54
N ASN A 26 7.61 -22.71 -26.38
CA ASN A 26 8.49 -22.40 -25.24
C ASN A 26 10.00 -22.34 -25.57
N LYS A 27 10.47 -23.12 -26.55
CA LYS A 27 11.91 -23.21 -26.92
C LYS A 27 12.36 -22.05 -27.79
N THR A 28 11.44 -21.38 -28.48
CA THR A 28 11.72 -20.35 -29.49
C THR A 28 11.11 -18.99 -29.12
N LEU A 29 10.15 -18.96 -28.19
CA LEU A 29 9.55 -17.75 -27.67
C LEU A 29 10.61 -16.96 -26.86
N SER A 30 10.86 -15.73 -27.27
CA SER A 30 11.79 -14.83 -26.61
C SER A 30 11.10 -13.50 -26.31
N CYS A 31 11.08 -13.13 -25.02
CA CYS A 31 10.61 -11.82 -24.59
C CYS A 31 11.82 -10.90 -24.38
N PRO A 32 12.11 -9.99 -25.33
CA PRO A 32 13.12 -8.98 -25.09
C PRO A 32 12.62 -8.03 -23.99
N CYS A 33 13.21 -8.09 -22.81
CA CYS A 33 12.97 -7.11 -21.76
C CYS A 33 13.52 -5.76 -22.23
N SER A 34 12.64 -4.78 -22.46
CA SER A 34 13.05 -3.41 -22.83
C SER A 34 13.56 -2.62 -21.61
N THR A 35 13.23 -3.06 -20.39
CA THR A 35 13.53 -2.30 -19.17
C THR A 35 13.76 -3.25 -18.00
N ILE A 36 14.91 -3.12 -17.33
CA ILE A 36 15.30 -3.97 -16.18
C ILE A 36 14.63 -3.54 -14.87
N SER A 37 14.15 -2.30 -14.79
CA SER A 37 13.53 -1.74 -13.59
C SER A 37 12.46 -0.73 -13.98
N MET A 38 11.30 -0.80 -13.32
CA MET A 38 10.21 0.14 -13.50
C MET A 38 9.84 0.75 -12.14
N PRO A 39 9.73 2.08 -12.01
CA PRO A 39 9.28 2.70 -10.77
C PRO A 39 7.91 2.14 -10.34
N HIS A 40 7.75 1.83 -9.04
CA HIS A 40 6.50 1.28 -8.50
C HIS A 40 5.26 2.10 -8.84
N LYS A 41 5.40 3.43 -8.86
CA LYS A 41 4.33 4.38 -9.21
C LYS A 41 3.77 4.20 -10.63
N THR A 42 4.48 3.51 -11.51
CA THR A 42 4.07 3.32 -12.91
C THR A 42 3.03 2.21 -13.07
N PHE A 43 3.01 1.24 -12.14
CA PHE A 43 2.10 0.08 -12.21
C PHE A 43 1.24 -0.10 -10.96
N VAL A 44 1.54 0.60 -9.86
CA VAL A 44 0.71 0.62 -8.66
C VAL A 44 0.08 1.99 -8.51
N SER A 45 -1.25 2.03 -8.53
CA SER A 45 -2.04 3.20 -8.15
C SER A 45 -2.77 2.89 -6.84
N ASN A 46 -2.38 3.57 -5.76
CA ASN A 46 -3.01 3.43 -4.45
C ASN A 46 -3.65 4.75 -4.04
N THR A 47 -4.98 4.81 -4.09
CA THR A 47 -5.77 5.87 -3.45
C THR A 47 -6.20 5.41 -2.06
N ILE A 48 -5.54 5.89 -1.01
CA ILE A 48 -5.87 5.55 0.37
C ILE A 48 -7.15 6.29 0.76
N LYS A 49 -8.24 5.55 0.99
CA LYS A 49 -9.48 6.08 1.59
C LYS A 49 -9.62 5.54 3.00
N LEU A 50 -9.31 6.37 4.00
CA LEU A 50 -9.51 6.01 5.40
C LEU A 50 -10.98 6.18 5.76
N HIS A 51 -11.59 5.11 6.28
CA HIS A 51 -12.91 5.20 6.89
C HIS A 51 -12.78 5.76 8.31
N PRO A 52 -13.69 6.65 8.76
CA PRO A 52 -13.73 7.03 10.16
C PRO A 52 -13.93 5.78 11.02
N VAL A 53 -13.27 5.74 12.17
CA VAL A 53 -13.41 4.63 13.11
C VAL A 53 -14.84 4.66 13.68
N CYS A 54 -15.73 3.82 13.14
CA CYS A 54 -17.16 3.84 13.50
C CYS A 54 -17.43 3.30 14.90
N LYS A 55 -16.61 2.37 15.39
CA LYS A 55 -16.72 1.77 16.74
C LYS A 55 -15.33 1.42 17.25
N SER A 56 -14.89 2.12 18.27
CA SER A 56 -13.69 1.80 19.03
C SER A 56 -13.85 2.36 20.43
N ILE A 57 -13.29 1.67 21.42
CA ILE A 57 -13.23 2.21 22.78
C ILE A 57 -12.49 3.56 22.80
N PHE A 58 -11.51 3.75 21.93
CA PHE A 58 -10.70 4.97 21.87
C PHE A 58 -11.43 6.20 21.33
N VAL A 59 -12.57 6.02 20.64
CA VAL A 59 -13.43 7.13 20.18
C VAL A 59 -14.59 7.40 21.14
N ASN A 60 -14.67 6.66 22.25
CA ASN A 60 -15.67 6.90 23.28
C ASN A 60 -15.34 8.19 24.05
N GLN A 61 -16.35 9.03 24.29
CA GLN A 61 -16.22 10.28 25.04
C GLN A 61 -15.56 10.09 26.41
N SER A 62 -15.91 9.03 27.15
CA SER A 62 -15.29 8.73 28.45
C SER A 62 -13.80 8.40 28.33
N TRP A 63 -13.39 7.76 27.22
CA TRP A 63 -11.97 7.50 26.94
C TRP A 63 -11.22 8.77 26.55
N ILE A 64 -11.85 9.68 25.79
CA ILE A 64 -11.29 10.98 25.42
C ILE A 64 -11.10 11.84 26.68
N GLU A 65 -12.08 11.87 27.58
CA GLU A 65 -12.01 12.61 28.84
C GLU A 65 -10.92 12.07 29.77
N ALA A 66 -10.68 10.75 29.77
CA ALA A 66 -9.58 10.14 30.50
C ALA A 66 -8.19 10.61 30.04
N LEU A 67 -8.07 11.19 28.83
CA LEU A 67 -6.81 11.80 28.37
C LEU A 67 -6.53 13.13 29.09
N TYR A 68 -7.55 13.81 29.62
CA TYR A 68 -7.46 15.15 30.21
C TYR A 68 -7.68 15.16 31.72
N LEU A 69 -7.28 14.08 32.40
CA LEU A 69 -7.37 13.98 33.86
C LEU A 69 -6.64 15.15 34.54
N LEU A 70 -7.34 15.89 35.40
CA LEU A 70 -6.82 17.06 36.12
C LEU A 70 -5.57 16.73 36.96
N ASN A 71 -5.47 15.48 37.42
CA ASN A 71 -4.36 14.97 38.23
C ASN A 71 -3.47 13.97 37.48
N ALA A 72 -3.35 14.10 36.15
CA ALA A 72 -2.50 13.22 35.35
C ALA A 72 -1.04 13.15 35.88
N SER A 73 -0.54 14.23 36.49
CA SER A 73 0.78 14.31 37.13
C SER A 73 0.94 13.45 38.40
N GLN A 74 -0.14 12.95 38.99
CA GLN A 74 -0.08 12.00 40.11
C GLN A 74 0.30 10.58 39.66
N TYR A 75 0.20 10.30 38.37
CA TYR A 75 0.63 9.03 37.78
C TYR A 75 2.08 9.14 37.29
N GLY A 76 2.78 8.01 37.23
CA GLY A 76 4.16 7.98 36.73
C GLY A 76 4.26 8.47 35.29
N VAL A 77 5.44 8.96 34.88
CA VAL A 77 5.68 9.47 33.52
C VAL A 77 5.49 8.39 32.44
N TRP A 78 5.64 7.11 32.82
CA TRP A 78 5.40 5.96 31.94
C TRP A 78 3.91 5.59 31.81
N ASP A 79 3.04 6.14 32.66
CA ASP A 79 1.60 5.94 32.51
C ASP A 79 1.11 6.73 31.29
N PHE A 80 0.42 6.04 30.39
CA PHE A 80 -0.18 6.64 29.20
C PHE A 80 -1.04 7.86 29.55
N ARG A 81 -1.79 7.81 30.67
CA ARG A 81 -2.67 8.92 31.10
C ARG A 81 -1.91 10.21 31.39
N THR A 82 -0.61 10.13 31.70
CA THR A 82 0.26 11.28 31.96
C THR A 82 0.69 11.99 30.67
N THR A 83 0.84 11.25 29.56
CA THR A 83 1.43 11.77 28.31
C THR A 83 0.45 11.82 27.13
N ALA A 84 -0.70 11.17 27.22
CA ALA A 84 -1.59 11.03 26.06
C ALA A 84 -2.20 12.37 25.59
N SER A 85 -2.49 13.30 26.50
CA SER A 85 -3.02 14.62 26.13
C SER A 85 -2.06 15.44 25.27
N SER A 86 -0.74 15.33 25.48
CA SER A 86 0.25 16.03 24.66
C SER A 86 0.35 15.46 23.25
N GLN A 87 0.07 14.17 23.07
CA GLN A 87 0.04 13.49 21.77
C GLN A 87 -1.24 13.79 20.97
N SER A 88 -2.38 13.96 21.67
CA SER A 88 -3.67 14.25 21.04
C SER A 88 -3.73 15.62 20.31
N ARG A 89 -2.85 16.57 20.67
CA ARG A 89 -2.79 17.89 20.03
C ARG A 89 -2.35 17.84 18.57
N VAL A 90 -1.65 16.78 18.15
CA VAL A 90 -1.15 16.63 16.78
C VAL A 90 -2.28 16.43 15.76
N PHE A 91 -3.38 15.78 16.14
CA PHE A 91 -4.48 15.50 15.21
C PHE A 91 -5.44 16.67 14.96
N ARG A 92 -5.40 17.72 15.80
CA ARG A 92 -6.24 18.91 15.61
C ARG A 92 -5.70 19.87 14.55
N TRP A 93 -4.39 19.85 14.30
CA TRP A 93 -3.71 20.70 13.31
C TRP A 93 -3.77 20.15 11.87
N ILE A 94 -4.22 18.90 11.67
CA ILE A 94 -4.34 18.27 10.33
C ILE A 94 -5.75 18.51 9.74
N ARG A 95 -6.57 19.34 10.40
CA ARG A 95 -7.93 19.69 9.97
C ARG A 95 -8.10 21.21 9.85
N GLU A 96 -7.15 21.85 9.19
CA GLU A 96 -7.26 23.16 8.53
C GLU A 96 -6.65 23.02 7.13
#